data_AF-A0A7Y2G7D7-F1
#
_entry.id   AF-A0A7Y2G7D7-F1
#
_cell.length_a   1.000
_cell.length_b   1.000
_cell.length_c   1.000
_cell.angle_alpha   90.00
_cell.angle_beta   90.00
_cell.angle_gamma   90.00
#
_symmetry.space_group_name_H-M   'P 1'
#
loop_
_entity.id
_entity.type
_entity.pdbx_description
1 polymer ?
#
loop_
_entity_poly.entity_id
_entity_poly.type
_entity_poly.pdbx_seq_one_letter_code
_entity_poly.pdbx_strand_id
1 'polypeptide(L)'
;MTARNAPEVAVPAPLDVERVRAQFPVLRREVHGHPLVYLDSAATNQKPQSVIDAVRDYYENHNSNVHRGVHRLSQEATDLYEGAREKARELVNAESLEEVIFVRGTTEAINLVAQGWG
;
A
#
# COMPACT_ATOMS: atom_id res chain seq x y z
N MET A 1 5.79 32.88 39.31
CA MET A 1 6.05 31.51 38.80
C MET A 1 4.73 30.95 38.26
N THR A 2 4.41 31.20 37.00
CA THR A 2 3.26 30.60 36.32
C THR A 2 3.69 29.25 35.75
N ALA A 3 3.18 28.17 36.34
CA ALA A 3 3.35 26.83 35.80
C ALA A 3 2.69 26.78 34.41
N ARG A 4 3.50 26.55 33.37
CA ARG A 4 2.98 26.26 32.03
C ARG A 4 2.43 24.84 32.09
N ASN A 5 1.12 24.69 31.92
CA ASN A 5 0.53 23.38 31.66
C ASN A 5 1.17 22.84 30.37
N ALA A 6 1.79 21.68 30.47
CA ALA A 6 2.20 20.90 29.31
C ALA A 6 0.94 20.55 28.49
N PRO A 7 1.01 20.51 27.16
CA PRO A 7 -0.13 20.10 26.34
C PRO A 7 -0.48 18.66 26.69
N GLU A 8 -1.72 18.45 27.11
CA GLU A 8 -2.29 17.14 27.35
C GLU A 8 -2.30 16.37 26.03
N VAL A 9 -1.44 15.35 25.92
CA VAL A 9 -1.37 14.49 24.74
C VAL A 9 -2.64 13.67 24.70
N ALA A 10 -3.57 14.03 23.81
CA ALA A 10 -4.80 13.28 23.59
C ALA A 10 -4.47 11.82 23.27
N VAL A 11 -4.95 10.91 24.11
CA VAL A 11 -4.86 9.47 23.86
C VAL A 11 -5.80 9.18 22.68
N PRO A 12 -5.31 8.60 21.57
CA PRO A 12 -6.17 8.29 20.43
C PRO A 12 -7.24 7.29 20.87
N ALA A 13 -8.46 7.46 20.35
CA ALA A 13 -9.57 6.56 20.61
C ALA A 13 -9.18 5.09 20.31
N PRO A 14 -9.70 4.11 21.07
CA PRO A 14 -9.38 2.71 20.86
C PRO A 14 -9.72 2.25 19.45
N LEU A 15 -8.89 1.35 18.90
CA LEU A 15 -9.05 0.81 17.55
C LEU A 15 -10.36 0.02 17.43
N ASP A 16 -11.24 0.44 16.52
CA ASP A 16 -12.44 -0.31 16.13
C ASP A 16 -12.07 -1.44 15.16
N VAL A 17 -11.83 -2.63 15.72
CA VAL A 17 -11.42 -3.82 14.97
C VAL A 17 -12.53 -4.32 14.04
N GLU A 18 -13.80 -4.22 14.43
CA GLU A 18 -14.91 -4.69 13.59
C GLU A 18 -15.06 -3.82 12.35
N ARG A 19 -14.90 -2.50 12.49
CA ARG A 19 -14.86 -1.59 11.33
C ARG A 19 -13.69 -1.92 10.40
N VAL A 20 -12.53 -2.29 10.92
CA VAL A 20 -11.37 -2.69 10.10
C VAL A 20 -11.66 -4.02 9.41
N ARG A 21 -12.13 -5.05 10.13
CA ARG A 21 -12.48 -6.37 9.59
C ARG A 21 -13.50 -6.29 8.47
N ALA A 22 -14.48 -5.39 8.59
CA ALA A 22 -15.50 -5.16 7.57
C ALA A 22 -14.92 -4.74 6.21
N GLN A 23 -13.72 -4.15 6.17
CA GLN A 23 -13.04 -3.75 4.94
C GLN A 23 -12.40 -4.92 4.18
N PHE A 24 -12.25 -6.10 4.79
CA PHE A 24 -11.62 -7.27 4.17
C PHE A 24 -12.70 -8.29 3.77
N PRO A 25 -13.18 -8.28 2.51
CA PRO A 25 -14.33 -9.09 2.10
C PRO A 25 -14.14 -10.59 2.33
N VAL A 26 -12.92 -11.09 2.15
CA VAL A 26 -12.56 -12.51 2.33
C VAL A 26 -12.79 -13.02 3.76
N LEU A 27 -12.70 -12.15 4.78
CA LEU A 27 -12.88 -12.55 6.19
C LEU A 27 -14.34 -12.88 6.54
N ARG A 28 -15.29 -12.62 5.64
CA ARG A 28 -16.71 -13.00 5.78
C ARG A 28 -16.98 -14.43 5.30
N ARG A 29 -16.00 -15.09 4.67
CA ARG A 29 -16.16 -16.43 4.12
C ARG A 29 -16.15 -17.50 5.22
N GLU A 30 -16.81 -18.60 4.91
CA GLU A 30 -16.65 -19.86 5.64
C GLU A 30 -15.67 -20.78 4.91
N VAL A 31 -14.93 -21.56 5.69
CA VAL A 31 -14.02 -22.63 5.23
C VAL A 31 -14.38 -23.88 6.01
N HIS A 32 -14.72 -24.96 5.31
CA HIS A 32 -15.23 -26.21 5.90
C HIS A 32 -16.45 -26.01 6.83
N GLY A 33 -17.34 -25.07 6.49
CA GLY A 33 -18.55 -24.76 7.28
C GLY A 33 -18.30 -23.97 8.56
N HIS A 34 -17.10 -23.41 8.73
CA HIS A 34 -16.74 -22.58 9.89
C HIS A 34 -16.28 -21.18 9.45
N PRO A 35 -16.53 -20.13 10.25
CA PRO A 35 -16.02 -18.79 9.97
C PRO A 35 -14.50 -18.80 9.80
N LEU A 36 -14.00 -18.11 8.77
CA LEU A 36 -12.57 -18.04 8.51
C LEU A 36 -11.82 -17.33 9.65
N VAL A 37 -10.88 -18.04 10.26
CA VAL A 37 -9.87 -17.49 11.17
C VAL A 37 -8.51 -17.60 10.49
N TYR A 38 -8.09 -16.53 9.82
CA TYR A 38 -6.85 -16.50 9.03
C TYR A 38 -5.66 -16.08 9.91
N LEU A 39 -4.84 -17.05 10.34
CA LEU A 39 -3.66 -16.84 11.20
C LEU A 39 -2.33 -17.11 10.46
N ASP A 40 -2.30 -16.83 9.15
CA ASP A 40 -1.13 -17.05 8.29
C ASP A 40 -0.70 -15.76 7.55
N SER A 41 -0.97 -14.60 8.15
CA SER A 41 -0.65 -13.28 7.59
C SER A 41 0.85 -13.05 7.35
N ALA A 42 1.72 -13.81 8.04
CA ALA A 42 3.16 -13.76 7.85
C ALA A 42 3.59 -14.31 6.48
N ALA A 43 2.82 -15.23 5.90
CA ALA A 43 3.05 -15.71 4.54
C ALA A 43 2.49 -14.72 3.50
N THR A 44 1.24 -14.27 3.67
CA THR A 44 0.65 -13.19 2.86
C THR A 44 -0.57 -12.57 3.55
N ASN A 45 -0.79 -11.28 3.34
CA ASN A 45 -1.94 -10.58 3.92
C ASN A 45 -3.17 -10.63 3.02
N GLN A 46 -4.35 -10.72 3.64
CA GLN A 46 -5.62 -10.43 2.95
C GLN A 46 -5.68 -8.96 2.52
N LYS A 47 -6.46 -8.65 1.49
CA LYS A 47 -6.52 -7.29 0.91
C LYS A 47 -7.83 -6.59 1.31
N PRO A 48 -7.78 -5.32 1.74
CA PRO A 48 -8.99 -4.55 1.95
C PRO A 48 -9.64 -4.19 0.61
N GLN A 49 -10.93 -3.88 0.62
CA GLN A 49 -11.72 -3.59 -0.58
C GLN A 49 -11.14 -2.43 -1.39
N SER A 50 -10.63 -1.39 -0.74
CA SER A 50 -10.01 -0.23 -1.40
C SER A 50 -8.81 -0.60 -2.28
N VAL A 51 -8.00 -1.59 -1.86
CA VAL A 51 -6.86 -2.08 -2.66
C VAL A 51 -7.35 -2.86 -3.88
N ILE A 52 -8.38 -3.69 -3.70
CA ILE A 52 -9.00 -4.45 -4.79
C ILE A 52 -9.62 -3.49 -5.81
N ASP A 53 -10.33 -2.48 -5.33
CA ASP A 53 -10.99 -1.48 -6.17
C ASP A 53 -9.97 -0.64 -6.95
N ALA A 54 -8.87 -0.21 -6.33
CA ALA A 54 -7.82 0.55 -7.02
C ALA A 54 -7.17 -0.24 -8.16
N VAL A 55 -6.91 -1.54 -7.96
CA VAL A 55 -6.37 -2.41 -9.01
C VAL A 55 -7.40 -2.62 -10.12
N ARG A 56 -8.66 -2.87 -9.75
CA ARG A 56 -9.76 -3.03 -10.73
C ARG A 56 -9.92 -1.77 -11.58
N ASP A 57 -10.02 -0.60 -10.93
CA ASP A 57 -10.18 0.70 -11.57
C ASP A 57 -9.04 1.01 -12.55
N TYR A 58 -7.79 0.75 -12.15
CA TYR A 58 -6.65 0.90 -13.05
C TYR A 58 -6.82 0.08 -14.33
N TYR A 59 -7.22 -1.18 -14.23
CA TYR A 59 -7.39 -2.04 -15.41
C TYR A 59 -8.61 -1.70 -16.25
N GLU A 60 -9.69 -1.25 -15.62
CA GLU A 60 -10.94 -0.89 -16.32
C GLU A 60 -10.82 0.47 -17.04
N ASN A 61 -10.08 1.43 -16.46
CA ASN A 61 -10.13 2.83 -16.90
C ASN A 61 -8.78 3.43 -17.34
N HIS A 62 -7.64 2.95 -16.85
CA HIS A 62 -6.36 3.64 -16.99
C HIS A 62 -5.23 2.81 -17.62
N ASN A 63 -5.48 1.55 -17.96
CA ASN A 63 -4.42 0.64 -18.37
C ASN A 63 -3.65 1.14 -19.60
N SER A 64 -2.36 1.42 -19.41
CA SER A 64 -1.44 1.73 -20.49
C SER A 64 0.01 1.54 -20.07
N ASN A 65 0.93 1.58 -21.03
CA ASN A 65 2.35 1.64 -20.71
C ASN A 65 2.70 3.02 -20.14
N VAL A 66 3.36 3.02 -18.99
CA VAL A 66 3.88 4.22 -18.33
C VAL A 66 5.10 4.80 -19.08
N HIS A 67 5.29 6.12 -19.01
CA HIS A 67 6.39 6.91 -19.58
C HIS A 67 6.61 6.82 -21.12
N ARG A 68 5.83 6.03 -21.86
CA ARG A 68 6.12 5.68 -23.27
C ARG A 68 5.11 6.23 -24.28
N GLY A 69 4.11 7.01 -23.86
CA GLY A 69 3.07 7.50 -24.76
C GLY A 69 2.74 8.99 -24.57
N VAL A 70 2.52 9.68 -25.69
CA VAL A 70 2.00 11.06 -25.72
C VAL A 70 0.47 11.11 -25.64
N HIS A 71 -0.19 9.95 -25.65
CA HIS A 71 -1.65 9.87 -25.59
C HIS A 71 -2.16 9.84 -24.15
N ARG A 72 -3.42 10.25 -23.97
CA ARG A 72 -4.06 10.47 -22.67
C ARG A 72 -3.90 9.31 -21.68
N LEU A 73 -4.24 8.08 -22.08
CA LEU A 73 -4.13 6.92 -21.19
C LEU A 73 -2.70 6.64 -20.70
N SER A 74 -1.67 6.95 -21.49
CA SER A 74 -0.28 6.76 -21.05
C SER A 74 0.14 7.82 -20.03
N GLN A 75 -0.35 9.06 -20.19
CA GLN A 75 -0.15 10.12 -19.19
C GLN A 75 -0.86 9.77 -17.88
N GLU A 76 -2.13 9.38 -17.94
CA GLU A 76 -2.89 8.97 -16.74
C GLU A 76 -2.24 7.78 -16.01
N ALA A 77 -1.81 6.74 -16.75
CA ALA A 77 -1.10 5.61 -16.15
C ALA A 77 0.23 6.03 -15.49
N THR A 78 0.96 6.96 -16.13
CA THR A 78 2.23 7.49 -15.60
C THR A 78 2.01 8.27 -14.31
N ASP A 79 1.01 9.14 -14.28
CA ASP A 79 0.67 9.95 -13.11
C ASP A 79 0.26 9.06 -11.92
N LEU A 80 -0.54 8.01 -12.17
CA LEU A 80 -0.91 7.03 -11.14
C LEU A 80 0.30 6.25 -10.61
N TYR A 81 1.21 5.86 -11.49
CA TYR A 81 2.42 5.12 -11.13
C TYR A 81 3.39 5.97 -10.29
N GLU A 82 3.71 7.19 -10.75
CA GLU A 82 4.57 8.11 -10.00
C GLU A 82 3.90 8.58 -8.71
N GLY A 83 2.59 8.78 -8.71
CA GLY A 83 1.82 9.07 -7.50
C GLY A 83 1.87 7.94 -6.46
N ALA A 84 1.93 6.67 -6.89
CA ALA A 84 2.16 5.55 -5.99
C ALA A 84 3.60 5.53 -5.45
N ARG A 85 4.58 5.91 -6.28
CA ARG A 85 6.00 6.02 -5.90
C ARG A 85 6.23 7.12 -4.86
N GLU A 86 5.57 8.25 -4.99
CA GLU A 86 5.62 9.35 -4.02
C GLU A 86 5.04 8.93 -2.66
N LYS A 87 3.90 8.23 -2.65
CA LYS A 87 3.34 7.66 -1.40
C LYS A 87 4.28 6.66 -0.76
N ALA A 88 5.01 5.87 -1.55
CA ALA A 88 6.01 4.93 -1.03
C ALA A 88 7.21 5.68 -0.43
N ARG A 89 7.70 6.74 -1.08
CA ARG A 89 8.75 7.64 -0.58
C ARG A 89 8.37 8.20 0.79
N GLU A 90 7.16 8.74 0.92
CA GLU A 90 6.63 9.26 2.18
C GLU A 90 6.52 8.16 3.26
N LEU A 91 6.01 6.98 2.91
CA LEU A 91 5.82 5.86 3.83
C LEU A 91 7.13 5.42 4.50
N VAL A 92 8.23 5.38 3.74
CA VAL A 92 9.55 4.99 4.26
C VAL A 92 10.43 6.19 4.65
N ASN A 93 9.90 7.41 4.50
CA ASN A 93 10.59 8.67 4.75
C ASN A 93 11.93 8.78 4.00
N ALA A 94 11.94 8.43 2.71
CA ALA A 94 13.09 8.63 1.84
C ALA A 94 13.23 10.11 1.44
N GLU A 95 14.46 10.57 1.21
CA GLU A 95 14.75 11.98 0.91
C GLU A 95 14.27 12.34 -0.50
N SER A 96 14.43 11.41 -1.45
CA SER A 96 14.06 11.64 -2.85
C SER A 96 13.32 10.48 -3.50
N LEU A 97 12.58 10.76 -4.57
CA LEU A 97 11.89 9.75 -5.37
C LEU A 97 12.88 8.76 -6.00
N GLU A 98 14.05 9.23 -6.44
CA GLU A 98 15.09 8.41 -7.07
C GLU A 98 15.58 7.26 -6.17
N GLU A 99 15.41 7.36 -4.86
CA GLU A 99 15.78 6.31 -3.89
C GLU A 99 14.76 5.17 -3.81
N VAL A 100 13.55 5.34 -4.38
CA VAL A 100 12.47 4.36 -4.31
C VAL A 100 12.39 3.56 -5.61
N ILE A 101 12.92 2.34 -5.65
CA ILE A 101 12.87 1.49 -6.84
C ILE A 101 11.80 0.40 -6.68
N PHE A 102 10.78 0.40 -7.55
CA PHE A 102 9.81 -0.69 -7.57
C PHE A 102 10.41 -1.94 -8.18
N VAL A 103 10.27 -3.05 -7.45
CA VAL A 103 10.63 -4.41 -7.85
C VAL A 103 9.51 -5.36 -7.47
N ARG A 104 9.55 -6.62 -7.92
CA ARG A 104 8.49 -7.61 -7.65
C ARG A 104 8.40 -8.00 -6.17
N GLY A 105 9.48 -7.86 -5.40
CA GLY A 105 9.49 -8.12 -3.97
C GLY A 105 10.88 -8.10 -3.35
N THR A 106 10.94 -8.37 -2.04
CA THR A 106 12.16 -8.25 -1.23
C THR A 106 13.34 -9.06 -1.77
N THR A 107 13.11 -10.30 -2.21
CA THR A 107 14.18 -11.14 -2.76
C THR A 107 14.79 -10.53 -4.03
N GLU A 108 13.99 -9.93 -4.90
CA GLU A 108 14.51 -9.25 -6.09
C GLU A 108 15.27 -7.98 -5.73
N ALA A 109 14.80 -7.20 -4.75
CA ALA A 109 15.53 -6.02 -4.25
C ALA A 109 16.94 -6.38 -3.79
N ILE A 110 17.09 -7.47 -3.02
CA ILE A 110 18.39 -7.95 -2.55
C ILE A 110 19.28 -8.37 -3.72
N ASN A 111 18.73 -9.11 -4.69
CA ASN A 111 19.49 -9.53 -5.87
C ASN A 111 19.91 -8.35 -6.75
N LEU A 112 19.06 -7.33 -6.90
CA LEU A 112 19.37 -6.13 -7.64
C LEU A 112 20.60 -5.44 -7.06
N VAL A 113 20.67 -5.28 -5.73
CA VAL A 113 21.84 -4.74 -5.06
C VAL A 113 23.06 -5.65 -5.25
N ALA A 114 22.90 -6.96 -5.02
CA ALA A 114 24.02 -7.91 -5.10
C ALA A 114 24.67 -8.00 -6.49
N GLN A 115 23.90 -7.77 -7.56
CA GLN A 115 24.39 -7.86 -8.94
C GLN A 115 24.71 -6.50 -9.57
N GLY A 116 24.05 -5.43 -9.10
CA GLY A 116 24.14 -4.10 -9.70
C GLY A 116 25.05 -3.12 -8.95
N TRP A 117 25.46 -3.44 -7.72
CA TRP A 117 26.31 -2.59 -6.90
C TRP A 117 27.70 -3.21 -6.73
N GLY A 118 28.71 -2.58 -7.34
CA GLY A 118 30.11 -3.05 -7.36
C GLY A 118 30.93 -2.37 -8.44
#